data_AF-A0A7S1E5Y7-F1
#
_entry.id   AF-A0A7S1E5Y7-F1
#
_cell.length_a   1.000
_cell.length_b   1.000
_cell.length_c   1.000
_cell.angle_alpha   90.00
_cell.angle_beta   90.00
_cell.angle_gamma   90.00
#
_symmetry.space_group_name_H-M   'P 1'
#
loop_
_entity.id
_entity.type
_entity.pdbx_description
1 polymer ?
#
loop_
_entity_poly.entity_id
_entity_poly.type
_entity_poly.pdbx_seq_one_letter_code
_entity_poly.pdbx_strand_id
1 'polypeptide(L)'
;NVVETIYYSVVTFTTVGYGDISPSNKWVRLAAVFYVPVSVVIFSRIFSSLSNVYMTRKTKEAERAFLNRKLTKEDIRAMDVDFDGKVTKEEYLMFMLVIMGKVDSIFINKLRSVFDKLDTENTFVLWML
;
A
#
# COMPACT_ATOMS: atom_id res chain seq x y z
N ASN A 1 19.33 -28.62 25.71
CA ASN A 1 18.85 -29.45 24.58
C ASN A 1 18.75 -28.56 23.31
N VAL A 2 18.90 -29.10 22.09
CA VAL A 2 18.75 -28.34 20.83
C VAL A 2 17.34 -27.77 20.72
N VAL A 3 16.32 -28.54 21.12
CA VAL A 3 14.92 -28.11 21.08
C VAL A 3 14.69 -26.85 21.93
N GLU A 4 15.21 -26.82 23.16
CA GLU A 4 15.15 -25.66 24.06
C GLU A 4 15.87 -24.44 23.49
N THR A 5 16.98 -24.65 22.76
CA THR A 5 17.77 -23.58 22.15
C THR A 5 17.00 -22.94 20.99
N ILE A 6 16.36 -23.75 20.15
CA ILE A 6 15.49 -23.26 19.07
C ILE A 6 14.29 -22.53 19.67
N TYR A 7 13.64 -23.11 20.68
CA TYR A 7 12.51 -22.48 21.37
C TYR A 7 12.89 -21.12 21.97
N TYR A 8 13.98 -21.05 22.75
CA TYR A 8 14.52 -19.80 23.29
C TYR A 8 14.78 -18.78 22.19
N SER A 9 15.42 -19.19 21.10
CA SER A 9 15.73 -18.30 19.97
C SER A 9 14.46 -17.73 19.36
N VAL A 10 13.47 -18.58 19.06
CA VAL A 10 12.19 -18.17 18.47
C VAL A 10 11.44 -17.20 19.37
N VAL A 11 11.20 -17.57 20.64
CA VAL A 11 10.49 -16.74 21.61
C VAL A 11 11.19 -15.39 21.83
N THR A 12 12.51 -15.36 21.73
CA THR A 12 13.31 -14.15 21.93
C THR A 12 13.29 -13.24 20.71
N PHE A 13 13.59 -13.73 19.50
CA PHE A 13 13.59 -12.86 18.30
C PHE A 13 12.18 -12.43 17.87
N THR A 14 11.15 -13.20 18.24
CA THR A 14 9.73 -12.82 18.07
C THR A 14 9.26 -11.85 19.14
N THR A 15 10.11 -11.51 20.12
CA THR A 15 9.82 -10.58 21.23
C THR A 15 8.70 -11.05 22.17
N VAL A 16 8.31 -12.33 22.12
CA VAL A 16 7.32 -12.92 23.03
C VAL A 16 7.87 -13.01 24.46
N GLY A 17 9.10 -13.51 24.61
CA GLY A 17 9.88 -13.41 25.85
C GLY A 17 9.25 -14.05 27.10
N TYR A 18 8.78 -15.31 27.04
CA TYR A 18 8.16 -15.99 28.19
C TYR A 18 9.06 -16.08 29.44
N GLY A 19 10.39 -16.14 29.26
CA GLY A 19 11.36 -16.14 30.36
C GLY A 19 11.50 -17.48 31.10
N ASP A 20 10.81 -18.51 30.64
CA ASP A 20 10.89 -19.90 31.11
C ASP A 20 12.26 -20.55 30.82
N ILE A 21 12.85 -20.22 29.67
CA ILE A 21 14.23 -20.59 29.32
C ILE A 21 15.07 -19.32 29.22
N SER A 22 16.17 -19.28 29.97
CA SER A 22 17.10 -18.14 29.95
C SER A 22 18.56 -18.57 30.08
N PRO A 23 19.51 -17.79 29.54
CA PRO A 23 20.93 -18.06 29.72
C PRO A 23 21.32 -18.00 31.21
N SER A 24 21.75 -19.13 31.77
CA SER A 24 22.19 -19.20 33.18
C SER A 24 23.67 -18.88 33.37
N ASN A 25 24.51 -19.20 32.39
CA ASN A 25 25.96 -18.97 32.42
C ASN A 25 26.33 -17.52 32.03
N LYS A 26 27.26 -16.89 32.76
CA LYS A 26 27.79 -15.54 32.48
C LYS A 26 28.24 -15.36 31.03
N TRP A 27 28.92 -16.34 30.46
CA TRP A 27 29.41 -16.28 29.08
C TRP A 27 28.29 -16.31 28.04
N VAL A 28 27.26 -17.14 28.29
CA VAL A 28 26.09 -17.27 27.38
C VAL A 28 25.20 -16.03 27.49
N ARG A 29 25.08 -15.44 28.70
CA ARG A 29 24.42 -14.14 28.88
C ARG A 29 25.09 -13.04 28.06
N LEU A 30 26.43 -12.96 28.11
CA LEU A 30 27.18 -11.99 27.32
C LEU A 30 26.96 -12.19 25.82
N ALA A 31 26.98 -13.44 25.34
CA ALA A 31 26.66 -13.74 23.94
C ALA A 31 25.21 -13.35 23.57
N ALA A 32 24.25 -13.60 24.46
CA ALA A 32 22.85 -13.26 24.24
C ALA A 32 22.63 -11.74 24.11
N VAL A 33 23.37 -10.91 24.85
CA VAL A 33 23.29 -9.44 24.74
C VAL A 33 23.56 -8.95 23.32
N PHE A 34 24.49 -9.58 22.59
CA PHE A 34 24.77 -9.22 21.20
C PHE A 34 23.86 -9.95 20.21
N TYR A 35 23.53 -11.22 20.47
CA TYR A 35 22.70 -12.03 19.60
C TYR A 35 21.26 -11.51 19.48
N VAL A 36 20.65 -11.09 20.60
CA VAL A 36 19.22 -10.75 20.66
C VAL A 36 18.86 -9.52 19.82
N PRO A 37 19.58 -8.39 19.91
CA PRO A 37 19.30 -7.24 19.03
C PRO A 37 19.45 -7.59 17.54
N VAL A 38 20.48 -8.37 17.20
CA VAL A 38 20.74 -8.78 15.80
C VAL A 38 19.63 -9.69 15.28
N SER A 39 19.19 -10.66 16.08
CA SER A 39 18.13 -11.59 15.68
C SER A 39 16.79 -10.90 15.51
N VAL A 40 16.45 -9.93 16.38
CA VAL A 40 15.24 -9.10 16.24
C VAL A 40 15.27 -8.26 14.97
N VAL A 41 16.39 -7.63 14.62
CA VAL A 41 16.51 -6.83 13.37
C VAL A 41 16.33 -7.72 12.14
N ILE A 42 16.97 -8.89 12.10
CA ILE A 42 16.84 -9.83 10.98
C ILE A 42 15.40 -10.33 10.87
N PHE A 43 14.79 -10.74 11.98
CA PHE A 43 13.41 -11.20 12.01
C PHE A 43 12.44 -10.11 11.54
N SER A 44 12.59 -8.87 12.04
CA SER A 44 11.78 -7.72 11.64
C SER A 44 11.83 -7.50 10.12
N ARG A 45 13.01 -7.58 9.49
CA ARG A 45 13.14 -7.43 8.03
C ARG A 45 12.43 -8.54 7.26
N ILE A 46 12.59 -9.79 7.70
CA ILE A 46 11.91 -10.94 7.09
C ILE A 46 10.39 -10.76 7.21
N PHE A 47 9.92 -10.40 8.41
CA PHE A 47 8.52 -10.16 8.69
C PHE A 47 7.95 -9.03 7.83
N SER A 48 8.63 -7.88 7.74
CA SER A 48 8.22 -6.76 6.87
C SER A 48 8.15 -7.16 5.40
N SER A 49 9.11 -7.95 4.90
CA SER A 49 9.07 -8.47 3.54
C SER A 49 7.87 -9.39 3.32
N LEU A 50 7.62 -10.31 4.25
CA LEU A 50 6.48 -11.22 4.20
C LEU A 50 5.14 -10.45 4.22
N SER A 51 5.00 -9.47 5.13
CA SER A 51 3.84 -8.59 5.20
C SER A 51 3.64 -7.82 3.89
N ASN A 52 4.71 -7.27 3.30
CA ASN A 52 4.63 -6.56 2.03
C ASN A 52 4.18 -7.48 0.88
N VAL A 53 4.68 -8.71 0.81
CA VAL A 53 4.25 -9.69 -0.20
C VAL A 53 2.77 -10.04 -0.02
N TYR A 54 2.34 -10.28 1.21
CA TYR A 54 0.94 -10.56 1.53
C TYR A 54 0.02 -9.39 1.15
N MET A 55 0.37 -8.17 1.58
CA MET A 55 -0.39 -6.96 1.28
C MET A 55 -0.44 -6.68 -0.23
N THR A 56 0.68 -6.83 -0.94
CA THR A 56 0.75 -6.60 -2.40
C THR A 56 -0.13 -7.59 -3.17
N ARG A 57 -0.26 -8.84 -2.69
CA ARG A 57 -1.18 -9.81 -3.31
C ARG A 57 -2.63 -9.38 -3.11
N LYS A 58 -2.99 -8.97 -1.90
CA LYS A 58 -4.34 -8.51 -1.57
C LYS A 58 -4.73 -7.23 -2.31
N THR A 59 -3.84 -6.25 -2.41
CA THR A 59 -4.11 -5.02 -3.17
C THR A 59 -4.28 -5.30 -4.66
N LYS A 60 -3.42 -6.13 -5.26
CA LYS A 60 -3.56 -6.52 -6.68
C LYS A 60 -4.84 -7.30 -6.96
N GLU A 61 -5.26 -8.16 -6.03
CA GLU A 61 -6.52 -8.91 -6.13
C GLU A 61 -7.72 -7.95 -6.11
N ALA A 62 -7.74 -7.00 -5.17
CA ALA A 62 -8.78 -5.98 -5.07
C ALA A 62 -8.82 -5.08 -6.31
N GLU A 63 -7.67 -4.63 -6.82
CA GLU A 63 -7.57 -3.85 -8.05
C GLU A 63 -8.12 -4.61 -9.26
N ARG A 64 -7.76 -5.90 -9.41
CA ARG A 64 -8.28 -6.74 -10.50
C ARG A 64 -9.77 -6.98 -10.38
N ALA A 65 -10.27 -7.26 -9.17
CA ALA A 65 -11.69 -7.44 -8.93
C ALA A 65 -12.47 -6.15 -9.27
N PHE A 66 -11.90 -5.00 -8.91
CA PHE A 66 -12.48 -3.70 -9.24
C PHE A 66 -12.51 -3.46 -10.76
N LEU A 67 -11.41 -3.70 -11.49
CA LEU A 67 -11.36 -3.50 -12.95
C LEU A 67 -12.25 -4.46 -13.74
N ASN A 68 -12.46 -5.67 -13.22
CA ASN A 68 -13.32 -6.67 -13.86
C ASN A 68 -14.80 -6.52 -13.48
N ARG A 69 -15.15 -5.61 -12.57
CA ARG A 69 -16.55 -5.37 -12.20
C ARG A 69 -17.26 -4.70 -13.37
N LYS A 70 -18.55 -5.02 -13.55
CA LYS A 70 -19.39 -4.29 -14.49
C LYS A 70 -19.66 -2.89 -13.95
N LEU A 71 -19.51 -1.87 -14.80
CA LEU A 71 -19.94 -0.52 -14.47
C LEU A 71 -21.46 -0.49 -14.35
N THR A 72 -21.95 0.11 -13.27
CA THR A 72 -23.38 0.33 -13.06
C THR A 72 -23.83 1.61 -13.77
N LYS A 73 -25.14 1.81 -13.92
CA LYS A 73 -25.68 3.07 -14.48
C LYS A 73 -25.39 4.25 -13.55
N GLU A 74 -25.28 3.98 -12.26
CA GLU A 74 -24.94 4.96 -11.23
C GLU A 74 -23.47 5.36 -11.36
N ASP A 75 -22.56 4.41 -11.62
CA ASP A 75 -21.15 4.71 -11.91
C ASP A 75 -21.03 5.60 -13.17
N ILE A 76 -21.79 5.28 -14.22
CA ILE A 76 -21.78 6.07 -15.47
C ILE A 76 -22.30 7.49 -15.23
N ARG A 77 -23.40 7.63 -14.48
CA ARG A 77 -23.96 8.95 -14.12
C ARG A 77 -23.03 9.76 -13.22
N ALA A 78 -22.24 9.12 -12.38
CA ALA A 78 -21.26 9.81 -11.53
C ALA A 78 -19.98 10.20 -12.28
N MET A 79 -19.73 9.61 -13.45
CA MET A 79 -18.59 9.95 -14.32
C MET A 79 -18.86 11.17 -15.20
N ASP A 80 -20.11 11.39 -15.59
CA ASP A 80 -20.57 12.54 -16.37
C ASP A 80 -20.56 13.79 -15.47
N VAL A 81 -19.42 14.49 -15.41
CA VAL A 81 -19.21 15.61 -14.48
C VAL A 81 -19.80 16.90 -15.05
N ASP A 82 -19.80 17.05 -16.37
CA ASP A 82 -20.34 18.22 -17.07
C ASP A 82 -21.82 18.09 -17.45
N PHE A 83 -22.42 16.93 -17.21
CA PHE A 83 -23.83 16.61 -17.47
C PHE A 83 -24.21 16.70 -18.95
N ASP A 84 -23.27 16.37 -19.86
CA ASP A 84 -23.52 16.36 -21.31
C ASP A 84 -24.24 15.09 -21.80
N GLY A 85 -24.45 14.12 -20.90
CA GLY A 85 -25.14 12.86 -21.17
C GLY A 85 -24.25 11.79 -21.81
N LYS A 86 -22.95 12.00 -21.88
CA LYS A 86 -21.93 11.06 -22.37
C LYS A 86 -20.84 10.92 -21.30
N VAL A 87 -19.93 9.98 -21.54
CA VAL A 87 -18.73 9.84 -20.70
C VAL A 87 -17.54 9.77 -21.64
N THR A 88 -16.68 10.78 -21.56
CA THR A 88 -15.45 10.86 -22.34
C THR A 88 -14.38 9.94 -21.76
N LYS A 89 -13.35 9.65 -22.56
CA LYS A 89 -12.20 8.87 -22.10
C LYS A 89 -11.48 9.54 -20.93
N GLU A 90 -11.43 10.87 -20.91
CA GLU A 90 -10.85 11.62 -19.80
C GLU A 90 -11.63 11.38 -18.52
N GLU A 91 -12.94 11.62 -18.52
CA GLU A 91 -13.79 11.43 -17.34
C GLU A 91 -13.72 10.01 -16.80
N TYR A 92 -13.76 9.01 -17.69
CA TYR A 92 -13.56 7.61 -17.30
C TYR A 92 -12.21 7.40 -16.60
N LEU A 93 -11.11 7.88 -17.17
CA LEU A 93 -9.77 7.70 -16.59
C LEU A 93 -9.64 8.42 -15.25
N MET A 94 -10.15 9.65 -15.15
CA MET A 94 -10.11 10.47 -13.94
C MET A 94 -10.91 9.82 -12.81
N PHE A 95 -12.13 9.37 -13.11
CA PHE A 95 -12.97 8.66 -12.16
C PHE A 95 -12.34 7.34 -11.70
N MET A 96 -11.78 6.54 -12.62
CA MET A 96 -11.08 5.31 -12.27
C MET A 96 -9.87 5.58 -11.38
N LEU A 97 -9.07 6.61 -11.66
CA LEU A 97 -7.91 6.98 -10.84
C LEU A 97 -8.30 7.41 -9.42
N VAL A 98 -9.40 8.17 -9.28
CA VAL A 98 -9.91 8.62 -7.99
C VAL A 98 -10.49 7.45 -7.20
N ILE A 99 -11.37 6.63 -7.79
CA ILE A 99 -11.99 5.51 -7.06
C ILE A 99 -10.97 4.42 -6.72
N MET A 100 -9.96 4.20 -7.56
CA MET A 100 -8.85 3.29 -7.24
C MET A 100 -7.90 3.85 -6.18
N GLY A 101 -8.14 5.06 -5.67
CA GLY A 101 -7.30 5.71 -4.66
C GLY A 101 -5.88 6.00 -5.15
N LYS A 102 -5.68 6.10 -6.46
CA LYS A 102 -4.37 6.43 -7.06
C LYS A 102 -4.11 7.93 -6.98
N VAL A 103 -5.17 8.71 -7.00
CA VAL A 103 -5.10 10.18 -6.97
C VAL A 103 -6.26 10.72 -6.15
N ASP A 104 -6.00 11.76 -5.35
CA ASP A 104 -7.04 12.45 -4.60
C ASP A 104 -7.92 13.31 -5.51
N SER A 105 -9.23 13.34 -5.24
CA SER A 105 -10.18 14.17 -5.98
C SER A 105 -9.85 15.66 -5.91
N ILE A 106 -9.35 16.13 -4.76
CA ILE A 106 -8.90 17.52 -4.56
C ILE A 106 -7.73 17.83 -5.50
N PHE A 107 -6.80 16.90 -5.65
CA PHE A 107 -5.64 17.07 -6.54
C PHE A 107 -6.07 17.09 -8.00
N ILE A 108 -6.98 16.21 -8.40
CA ILE A 108 -7.61 16.23 -9.73
C ILE A 108 -8.26 17.57 -10.04
N ASN A 109 -9.07 18.11 -9.11
CA ASN A 109 -9.74 19.40 -9.31
C ASN A 109 -8.74 20.55 -9.41
N LYS A 110 -7.63 20.46 -8.67
CA LYS A 110 -6.53 21.43 -8.81
C LYS A 110 -5.87 21.34 -10.19
N LEU A 111 -5.63 20.15 -10.72
CA LEU A 111 -5.08 19.97 -12.07
C LEU A 111 -6.02 20.53 -13.15
N ARG A 112 -7.33 20.29 -13.02
CA ARG A 112 -8.35 20.89 -13.90
C ARG A 112 -8.27 22.42 -13.87
N SER A 113 -8.27 23.02 -12.69
CA SER A 113 -8.14 24.48 -12.57
C SER A 113 -6.84 25.04 -13.17
N VAL A 114 -5.75 24.28 -13.16
CA VAL A 114 -4.50 24.68 -13.83
C VAL A 114 -4.66 24.60 -15.35
N PHE A 115 -5.29 23.55 -15.86
CA PHE A 115 -5.58 23.42 -17.29
C PHE A 115 -6.49 24.55 -17.78
N ASP A 116 -7.59 24.83 -17.06
CA ASP A 116 -8.55 25.87 -17.43
C ASP A 116 -7.92 27.28 -17.50
N LYS A 117 -6.88 27.52 -16.70
CA LYS A 117 -6.12 28.78 -16.75
C LYS A 117 -5.21 28.88 -17.97
N LEU A 118 -4.78 27.75 -18.52
CA LEU A 118 -3.93 27.68 -19.70
C LEU A 118 -4.77 27.70 -20.98
N ASP A 119 -5.95 27.10 -20.94
CA ASP A 119 -6.90 27.09 -22.05
C ASP A 119 -7.75 28.37 -22.08
N THR A 120 -7.10 29.49 -22.39
CA THR A 120 -7.76 30.81 -22.46
C THR A 120 -8.84 30.90 -23.53
N GLU A 121 -8.82 29.98 -24.51
CA GLU A 121 -9.77 29.91 -25.61
C GLU A 121 -10.96 28.98 -25.31
N ASN A 122 -10.93 28.27 -24.17
CA ASN A 122 -11.93 27.29 -23.74
C ASN A 122 -12.21 26.23 -24.82
N THR A 123 -11.14 25.80 -25.49
CA THR A 123 -11.17 24.84 -26.60
C THR A 123 -11.03 23.39 -26.13
N PHE A 124 -10.77 23.19 -24.84
CA PHE A 124 -10.37 21.92 -24.23
C PHE A 124 -9.08 21.32 -24.82
N VAL A 125 -8.29 22.14 -25.51
CA VAL A 125 -7.05 21.74 -26.20
C VAL A 125 -5.96 22.76 -25.91
N LEU A 126 -4.79 22.28 -25.50
CA LEU A 126 -3.59 23.11 -25.42
C LEU A 126 -2.73 22.86 -26.66
N TRP A 127 -2.54 23.89 -27.47
CA TRP A 127 -1.65 23.84 -28.63
C TRP A 127 -0.20 23.86 -28.17
N MET A 128 0.62 23.00 -28.76
CA MET A 128 2.07 23.11 -28.61
C MET A 128 2.54 24.33 -29.40
N LEU A 129 3.06 25.35 -28.70
CA LEU A 129 3.79 26.46 -29.33
C LEU A 129 5.04 25.95 -30.05
#